data_AF-A0A1J8QDT7-F1
#
_entry.id   AF-A0A1J8QDT7-F1
#
_cell.length_a   1.000
_cell.length_b   1.000
_cell.length_c   1.000
_cell.angle_alpha   90.00
_cell.angle_beta   90.00
_cell.angle_gamma   90.00
#
_symmetry.space_group_name_H-M   'P 1'
#
loop_
_entity.id
_entity.type
_entity.pdbx_description
1 polymer ?
#
loop_
_entity_poly.entity_id
_entity_poly.type
_entity_poly.pdbx_seq_one_letter_code
_entity_poly.pdbx_strand_id
1 'polypeptide(L)'
;MRLFHHLAFVFLVSSSLVNASVTIYHQLPLGDSTATSAAATYTGAAAYDPTVLTPPPVPTGLTTQFAIQLSSSSAAVQGLSIPQKGSFMGFSIEFTVINQIFGINATYLQVPFLNLMALIRERAGEVLIRVGGNTQETAVLVDSLPGGVMMTKEHLTTGDVVRVACYPA
;
A
#
# COMPACT_ATOMS: atom_id res chain seq x y z
N MET A 1 -74.16 -1.61 6.88
CA MET A 1 -72.83 -2.18 6.55
C MET A 1 -72.80 -3.70 6.28
N ARG A 2 -73.75 -4.52 6.75
CA ARG A 2 -73.69 -5.99 6.53
C ARG A 2 -74.06 -6.45 5.10
N LEU A 3 -74.93 -5.74 4.39
CA LEU A 3 -75.34 -6.13 3.02
C LEU A 3 -74.24 -5.94 1.96
N PHE A 4 -73.40 -4.91 2.08
CA PHE A 4 -72.27 -4.66 1.17
C PHE A 4 -71.16 -5.72 1.26
N HIS A 5 -70.93 -6.29 2.45
CA HIS A 5 -69.92 -7.33 2.65
C HIS A 5 -70.35 -8.66 2.03
N HIS A 6 -71.65 -9.00 2.06
CA HIS A 6 -72.16 -10.19 1.41
C HIS A 6 -72.11 -10.08 -0.12
N LEU A 7 -72.41 -8.90 -0.68
CA LEU A 7 -72.33 -8.68 -2.13
C LEU A 7 -70.88 -8.72 -2.65
N ALA A 8 -69.94 -8.12 -1.90
CA ALA A 8 -68.52 -8.18 -2.23
C ALA A 8 -67.95 -9.61 -2.14
N PHE A 9 -68.38 -10.40 -1.15
CA PHE A 9 -67.95 -11.78 -0.99
C PHE A 9 -68.47 -12.69 -2.12
N VAL A 10 -69.73 -12.51 -2.56
CA VAL A 10 -70.30 -13.25 -3.70
C VAL A 10 -69.60 -12.89 -5.01
N PHE A 11 -69.22 -11.63 -5.22
CA PHE A 11 -68.47 -11.21 -6.40
C PHE A 11 -67.06 -11.81 -6.44
N LEU A 12 -66.39 -11.95 -5.30
CA LEU A 12 -65.05 -12.53 -5.21
C LEU A 12 -65.05 -14.04 -5.51
N VAL A 13 -66.02 -14.78 -4.98
CA VAL A 13 -66.15 -16.24 -5.20
C VAL A 13 -66.58 -16.57 -6.64
N SER A 14 -67.26 -15.66 -7.33
CA SER A 14 -67.69 -15.87 -8.72
C SER A 14 -66.57 -15.69 -9.76
N SER A 15 -65.47 -15.03 -9.39
CA SER A 15 -64.35 -14.73 -10.30
C SER A 15 -63.49 -15.96 -10.65
N SER A 16 -63.44 -16.97 -9.79
CA SER A 16 -62.71 -18.22 -10.02
C SER A 16 -63.44 -19.23 -10.90
N LEU A 17 -64.66 -18.91 -11.36
CA LEU A 17 -65.45 -19.75 -12.28
C LEU A 17 -65.37 -19.27 -13.73
N VAL A 18 -64.61 -18.20 -14.02
CA VAL A 18 -64.35 -17.73 -15.38
C VAL A 18 -63.22 -18.55 -16.00
N ASN A 19 -63.58 -19.46 -16.91
CA ASN A 19 -62.65 -20.11 -17.83
C ASN A 19 -62.59 -19.28 -19.13
N ALA A 20 -61.78 -18.23 -19.14
CA ALA A 20 -61.50 -17.48 -20.37
C ALA A 20 -60.23 -18.04 -21.03
N SER A 21 -60.33 -18.42 -22.31
CA SER A 21 -59.17 -18.72 -23.15
C SER A 21 -59.10 -17.69 -24.27
N VAL A 22 -57.91 -17.17 -24.54
CA VAL A 22 -57.67 -16.18 -25.60
C VAL A 22 -56.95 -16.89 -26.73
N THR A 23 -57.60 -16.97 -27.89
CA THR A 23 -56.96 -17.48 -29.12
C THR A 23 -56.33 -16.31 -29.85
N ILE A 24 -55.00 -16.29 -29.94
CA ILE A 24 -54.27 -15.31 -30.76
C ILE A 24 -54.08 -15.90 -32.15
N TYR A 25 -54.70 -15.29 -33.15
CA TYR A 25 -54.41 -15.59 -34.55
C TYR A 25 -53.23 -14.70 -34.98
N HIS A 26 -52.24 -15.28 -35.69
CA HIS A 26 -50.98 -14.66 -36.19
C HIS A 26 -49.76 -14.67 -35.25
N GLN A 27 -49.40 -15.82 -34.67
CA GLN A 27 -48.07 -16.02 -34.10
C GLN A 27 -47.05 -16.24 -35.25
N LEU A 28 -46.30 -15.19 -35.63
CA LEU A 28 -45.08 -15.36 -36.41
C LEU A 28 -44.07 -16.13 -35.54
N PRO A 29 -43.33 -17.13 -36.05
CA PRO A 29 -42.32 -17.82 -35.23
C PRO A 29 -41.31 -16.79 -34.71
N LEU A 30 -41.18 -16.66 -33.38
CA LEU A 30 -40.07 -15.94 -32.74
C LEU A 30 -38.79 -16.79 -32.82
N GLY A 31 -38.39 -17.12 -34.04
CA GLY A 31 -37.23 -17.94 -34.35
C GLY A 31 -36.43 -17.31 -35.48
N ASP A 32 -36.13 -16.01 -35.36
CA ASP A 32 -34.97 -15.48 -36.07
C ASP A 32 -33.75 -15.83 -35.23
N SER A 33 -32.86 -16.64 -35.80
CA SER A 33 -31.62 -17.01 -35.13
C SER A 33 -30.79 -15.75 -35.07
N THR A 34 -30.55 -15.20 -33.88
CA THR A 34 -29.56 -14.13 -33.73
C THR A 34 -28.21 -14.69 -34.16
N ALA A 35 -27.82 -14.39 -35.41
CA ALA A 35 -26.44 -14.57 -35.81
C ALA A 35 -25.62 -13.62 -34.93
N THR A 36 -24.89 -14.16 -33.95
CA THR A 36 -23.88 -13.40 -33.24
C THR A 36 -22.87 -12.92 -34.27
N SER A 37 -22.86 -11.63 -34.58
CA SER A 37 -21.78 -11.03 -35.34
C SER A 37 -20.46 -11.25 -34.59
N ALA A 38 -19.36 -11.48 -35.29
CA ALA A 38 -18.04 -11.48 -34.66
C ALA A 38 -17.86 -10.20 -33.84
N ALA A 39 -17.27 -10.31 -32.64
CA ALA A 39 -16.99 -9.16 -31.80
C ALA A 39 -16.17 -8.13 -32.60
N ALA A 40 -16.58 -6.87 -32.57
CA ALA A 40 -15.88 -5.80 -33.27
C ALA A 40 -14.42 -5.74 -32.80
N THR A 41 -13.48 -5.92 -33.71
CA THR A 41 -12.06 -5.74 -33.40
C THR A 41 -11.79 -4.25 -33.22
N TYR A 42 -11.35 -3.85 -32.03
CA TYR A 42 -10.98 -2.46 -31.76
C TYR A 42 -9.76 -2.08 -32.63
N THR A 43 -9.92 -1.06 -33.47
CA THR A 43 -8.88 -0.59 -34.42
C THR A 43 -8.31 0.79 -34.05
N GLY A 44 -8.64 1.31 -32.87
CA GLY A 44 -8.11 2.58 -32.37
C GLY A 44 -6.70 2.44 -31.80
N ALA A 45 -6.19 3.52 -31.17
CA ALA A 45 -4.86 3.50 -30.58
C ALA A 45 -4.75 2.46 -29.45
N ALA A 46 -3.64 1.73 -29.39
CA ALA A 46 -3.42 0.65 -28.42
C ALA A 46 -3.62 1.07 -26.94
N ALA A 47 -3.49 2.37 -26.62
CA ALA A 47 -3.74 2.92 -25.30
C ALA A 47 -5.21 2.87 -24.85
N TYR A 48 -6.14 2.67 -25.78
CA TYR A 48 -7.59 2.66 -25.54
C TYR A 48 -8.22 1.31 -25.93
N ASP A 49 -7.41 0.26 -26.07
CA ASP A 49 -7.89 -1.09 -26.31
C ASP A 49 -8.79 -1.53 -25.13
N PRO A 50 -10.09 -1.79 -25.38
CA PRO A 50 -11.03 -2.18 -24.33
C PRO A 50 -10.85 -3.64 -23.89
N THR A 51 -9.85 -4.37 -24.42
CA THR A 51 -9.58 -5.75 -24.06
C THR A 51 -9.28 -5.89 -22.57
N VAL A 52 -10.18 -6.55 -21.84
CA VAL A 52 -9.96 -6.94 -20.45
C VAL A 52 -9.16 -8.24 -20.44
N LEU A 53 -7.91 -8.17 -20.00
CA LEU A 53 -7.08 -9.37 -19.80
C LEU A 53 -7.64 -10.17 -18.61
N THR A 54 -8.03 -11.42 -18.86
CA THR A 54 -8.36 -12.35 -17.78
C THR A 54 -7.06 -12.87 -17.17
N PRO A 55 -6.82 -12.66 -15.86
CA PRO A 55 -5.64 -13.24 -15.22
C PRO A 55 -5.69 -14.76 -15.33
N PRO A 56 -4.54 -15.43 -15.50
CA PRO A 56 -4.51 -16.88 -15.41
C PRO A 56 -4.99 -17.32 -14.02
N PRO A 57 -5.65 -18.50 -13.91
CA PRO A 57 -5.99 -19.06 -12.60
C PRO A 57 -4.76 -19.15 -11.69
N VAL A 58 -4.95 -18.89 -10.40
CA VAL A 58 -3.87 -19.07 -9.41
C VAL A 58 -3.41 -20.53 -9.45
N PRO A 59 -2.10 -20.81 -9.55
CA PRO A 59 -1.59 -22.17 -9.50
C PRO A 59 -2.05 -22.89 -8.23
N THR A 60 -2.63 -24.08 -8.38
CA THR A 60 -3.11 -24.92 -7.27
C THR A 60 -2.06 -25.99 -6.92
N GLY A 61 -2.08 -26.49 -5.68
CA GLY A 61 -1.17 -27.55 -5.24
C GLY A 61 0.24 -27.10 -4.84
N LEU A 62 0.47 -25.80 -4.68
CA LEU A 62 1.73 -25.29 -4.13
C LEU A 62 1.83 -25.67 -2.65
N THR A 63 2.93 -26.32 -2.27
CA THR A 63 3.22 -26.59 -0.86
C THR A 63 3.62 -25.29 -0.16
N THR A 64 3.02 -25.00 0.98
CA THR A 64 3.47 -23.92 1.89
C THR A 64 4.62 -24.38 2.79
N GLN A 65 4.96 -25.67 2.72
CA GLN A 65 6.03 -26.29 3.49
C GLN A 65 7.25 -26.47 2.61
N PHE A 66 8.36 -25.86 3.02
CA PHE A 66 9.67 -26.02 2.39
C PHE A 66 10.72 -26.22 3.47
N ALA A 67 11.71 -27.05 3.18
CA ALA A 67 12.85 -27.27 4.07
C ALA A 67 13.96 -26.27 3.72
N ILE A 68 14.47 -25.57 4.73
CA ILE A 68 15.67 -24.72 4.59
C ILE A 68 16.86 -25.56 5.06
N GLN A 69 17.75 -25.91 4.14
CA GLN A 69 19.04 -26.50 4.50
C GLN A 69 20.01 -25.39 4.91
N LEU A 70 20.39 -25.39 6.17
CA LEU A 70 21.42 -24.49 6.71
C LEU A 70 22.79 -25.14 6.50
N SER A 71 23.61 -24.56 5.62
CA SER A 71 25.01 -24.94 5.46
C SER A 71 25.91 -24.03 6.29
N SER A 72 27.03 -24.57 6.79
CA SER A 72 28.01 -23.80 7.57
C SER A 72 28.85 -22.83 6.73
N SER A 73 28.75 -22.91 5.40
CA SER A 73 29.43 -22.03 4.45
C SER A 73 28.51 -21.70 3.29
N SER A 74 28.53 -20.44 2.85
CA SER A 74 27.80 -19.97 1.66
C SER A 74 28.32 -20.63 0.37
N ALA A 75 29.58 -21.06 0.33
CA ALA A 75 30.16 -21.75 -0.83
C ALA A 75 29.55 -23.14 -1.07
N ALA A 76 28.88 -23.72 -0.08
CA ALA A 76 28.22 -25.01 -0.19
C ALA A 76 26.75 -24.91 -0.68
N VAL A 77 26.23 -23.70 -0.89
CA VAL A 77 24.84 -23.46 -1.30
C VAL A 77 24.82 -22.89 -2.72
N GLN A 78 24.25 -23.66 -3.65
CA GLN A 78 24.11 -23.24 -5.05
C GLN A 78 22.95 -22.25 -5.21
N GLY A 79 23.13 -21.25 -6.09
CA GLY A 79 22.07 -20.29 -6.43
C GLY A 79 21.87 -19.16 -5.42
N LEU A 80 22.82 -18.94 -4.49
CA LEU A 80 22.81 -17.74 -3.66
C LEU A 80 23.02 -16.47 -4.49
N SER A 81 22.38 -15.38 -4.07
CA SER A 81 22.61 -14.04 -4.64
C SER A 81 23.93 -13.44 -4.13
N ILE A 82 24.20 -12.17 -4.48
CA ILE A 82 25.37 -11.46 -3.94
C ILE A 82 25.32 -11.42 -2.40
N PRO A 83 26.47 -11.54 -1.72
CA PRO A 83 26.53 -11.44 -0.27
C PRO A 83 25.92 -10.12 0.21
N GLN A 84 24.99 -10.22 1.16
CA GLN A 84 24.40 -9.05 1.82
C GLN A 84 25.20 -8.71 3.07
N LYS A 85 25.37 -7.41 3.31
CA LYS A 85 26.00 -6.90 4.53
C LYS A 85 25.06 -7.05 5.72
N GLY A 86 25.63 -7.16 6.92
CA GLY A 86 24.85 -7.19 8.17
C GLY A 86 24.02 -5.92 8.37
N SER A 87 24.52 -4.79 7.86
CA SER A 87 23.84 -3.50 7.88
C SER A 87 22.81 -3.32 6.76
N PHE A 88 22.42 -4.39 6.04
CA PHE A 88 21.46 -4.27 4.95
C PHE A 88 20.14 -3.62 5.41
N MET A 89 19.71 -3.93 6.63
CA MET A 89 18.55 -3.31 7.28
C MET A 89 18.95 -2.14 8.19
N GLY A 90 19.62 -1.15 7.60
CA GLY A 90 19.90 0.12 8.28
C GLY A 90 18.65 0.99 8.45
N PHE A 91 18.79 2.09 9.21
CA PHE A 91 17.70 3.06 9.40
C PHE A 91 18.19 4.50 9.28
N SER A 92 17.25 5.42 9.11
CA SER A 92 17.55 6.86 9.02
C SER A 92 17.04 7.60 10.26
N ILE A 93 17.77 8.64 10.66
CA ILE A 93 17.36 9.60 11.67
C ILE A 93 17.11 10.92 10.95
N GLU A 94 15.95 11.52 11.23
CA GLU A 94 15.59 12.80 10.64
C GLU A 94 16.46 13.92 11.24
N PHE A 95 16.93 14.82 10.38
CA PHE A 95 17.92 15.83 10.72
C PHE A 95 17.43 16.76 11.83
N THR A 96 16.16 17.16 11.84
CA THR A 96 15.58 18.04 12.87
C THR A 96 15.44 17.40 14.26
N VAL A 97 15.53 16.07 14.38
CA VAL A 97 15.43 15.37 15.68
C VAL A 97 16.77 14.87 16.22
N ILE A 98 17.88 15.11 15.51
CA ILE A 98 19.19 14.55 15.85
C ILE A 98 19.69 14.98 17.25
N ASN A 99 19.36 16.20 17.66
CA ASN A 99 19.73 16.76 18.96
C ASN A 99 19.11 16.00 20.15
N GLN A 100 18.01 15.28 19.95
CA GLN A 100 17.37 14.47 21.01
C GLN A 100 18.22 13.24 21.37
N ILE A 101 19.06 12.79 20.43
CA ILE A 101 19.85 11.57 20.54
C ILE A 101 21.30 11.87 20.92
N PHE A 102 21.90 12.88 20.26
CA PHE A 102 23.32 13.23 20.40
C PHE A 102 23.55 14.48 21.27
N GLY A 103 22.49 15.16 21.72
CA GLY A 103 22.63 16.46 22.40
C GLY A 103 23.20 17.53 21.47
N ILE A 104 23.73 18.60 22.07
CA ILE A 104 24.20 19.79 21.35
C ILE A 104 25.65 19.65 20.85
N ASN A 105 26.46 18.84 21.54
CA ASN A 105 27.90 18.69 21.30
C ASN A 105 28.39 17.22 21.41
N ALA A 106 27.50 16.24 21.32
CA ALA A 106 27.80 14.81 21.48
C ALA A 106 28.35 14.37 22.86
N THR A 107 28.45 15.28 23.85
CA THR A 107 28.86 14.93 25.22
C THR A 107 27.83 14.06 25.94
N TYR A 108 26.55 14.14 25.54
CA TYR A 108 25.46 13.34 26.09
C TYR A 108 24.74 12.56 24.99
N LEU A 109 25.19 11.33 24.75
CA LEU A 109 24.42 10.34 23.99
C LEU A 109 23.42 9.63 24.90
N GLN A 110 22.20 9.47 24.41
CA GLN A 110 21.16 8.76 25.13
C GLN A 110 21.57 7.29 25.37
N VAL A 111 21.68 6.88 26.64
CA VAL A 111 22.03 5.50 27.00
C VAL A 111 21.08 4.46 26.37
N PRO A 112 19.75 4.67 26.31
CA PRO A 112 18.87 3.75 25.60
C PRO A 112 19.21 3.58 24.11
N PHE A 113 19.63 4.66 23.44
CA PHE A 113 20.07 4.60 22.05
C PHE A 113 21.35 3.75 21.91
N LEU A 114 22.33 3.96 22.78
CA LEU A 114 23.55 3.15 22.80
C LEU A 114 23.28 1.67 23.07
N ASN A 115 22.36 1.36 23.98
CA ASN A 115 21.95 -0.02 24.25
C ASN A 115 21.29 -0.67 23.02
N LEU A 116 20.42 0.06 22.31
CA LEU A 116 19.86 -0.42 21.06
C LEU A 116 20.94 -0.66 20.01
N MET A 117 21.91 0.25 19.86
CA MET A 117 23.00 0.09 18.89
C MET A 117 23.87 -1.12 19.22
N ALA A 118 24.15 -1.36 20.51
CA ALA A 118 24.88 -2.53 20.97
C ALA A 118 24.15 -3.84 20.62
N LEU A 119 22.84 -3.91 20.86
CA LEU A 119 22.02 -5.10 20.54
C LEU A 119 21.94 -5.37 19.03
N ILE A 120 21.79 -4.32 18.21
CA ILE A 120 21.78 -4.48 16.75
C ILE A 120 23.16 -4.95 16.29
N ARG A 121 24.24 -4.35 16.78
CA ARG A 121 25.60 -4.77 16.45
C ARG A 121 25.88 -6.21 16.86
N GLU A 122 25.44 -6.65 18.03
CA GLU A 122 25.64 -8.03 18.50
C GLU A 122 24.98 -9.05 17.55
N ARG A 123 23.80 -8.71 17.01
CA ARG A 123 23.04 -9.61 16.13
C ARG A 123 23.41 -9.51 14.65
N ALA A 124 23.73 -8.31 14.18
CA ALA A 124 23.95 -8.02 12.77
C ALA A 124 25.43 -7.70 12.44
N GLY A 125 26.31 -7.63 13.42
CA GLY A 125 27.74 -7.29 13.27
C GLY A 125 28.01 -5.80 13.13
N GLU A 126 27.09 -5.05 12.53
CA GLU A 126 27.22 -3.62 12.23
C GLU A 126 25.87 -2.91 12.25
N VAL A 127 25.92 -1.59 12.44
CA VAL A 127 24.75 -0.70 12.36
C VAL A 127 25.04 0.41 11.37
N LEU A 128 24.20 0.56 10.35
CA LEU A 128 24.26 1.67 9.41
C LEU A 128 23.12 2.65 9.71
N ILE A 129 23.52 3.89 10.00
CA ILE A 129 22.60 4.98 10.32
C ILE A 129 22.84 6.12 9.33
N ARG A 130 21.80 6.54 8.62
CA ARG A 130 21.84 7.75 7.79
C ARG A 130 21.18 8.89 8.55
N VAL A 131 21.85 10.04 8.66
CA VAL A 131 21.23 11.27 9.17
C VAL A 131 20.85 12.14 7.97
N GLY A 132 19.60 12.58 7.90
CA GLY A 132 19.12 13.40 6.78
C GLY A 132 17.62 13.59 6.80
N GLY A 133 16.99 13.70 5.63
CA GLY A 133 15.56 14.04 5.49
C GLY A 133 15.40 15.36 4.75
N ASN A 134 14.18 15.87 4.64
CA ASN A 134 13.86 17.07 3.83
C ASN A 134 14.60 18.33 4.27
N THR A 135 15.08 18.36 5.51
CA THR A 135 15.84 19.49 6.05
C THR A 135 17.30 19.47 5.62
N GLN A 136 17.80 18.37 5.05
CA GLN A 136 19.18 18.24 4.60
C GLN A 136 19.53 19.29 3.54
N GLU A 137 18.60 19.61 2.65
CA GLU A 137 18.83 20.52 1.51
C GLU A 137 18.80 21.99 1.92
N THR A 138 18.21 22.32 3.07
CA THR A 138 18.07 23.69 3.59
C THR A 138 18.88 23.93 4.85
N ALA A 139 19.61 22.92 5.33
CA ALA A 139 20.48 23.03 6.50
C ALA A 139 21.79 23.74 6.15
N VAL A 140 22.15 24.77 6.92
CA VAL A 140 23.41 25.49 6.80
C VAL A 140 24.16 25.48 8.13
N LEU A 141 25.47 25.17 8.07
CA LEU A 141 26.35 25.24 9.23
C LEU A 141 26.70 26.70 9.54
N VAL A 142 26.61 27.09 10.80
CA VAL A 142 26.92 28.43 11.31
C VAL A 142 27.79 28.33 12.56
N ASP A 143 28.54 29.38 12.87
CA ASP A 143 29.48 29.38 14.00
C ASP A 143 28.78 29.29 15.36
N SER A 144 27.64 29.97 15.52
CA SER A 144 26.85 29.95 16.75
C SER A 144 25.40 30.34 16.51
N LEU A 145 24.54 30.00 17.46
CA LEU A 145 23.14 30.36 17.50
C LEU A 145 22.78 31.04 18.83
N PRO A 146 21.82 31.98 18.83
CA PRO A 146 21.32 32.58 20.06
C PRO A 146 20.87 31.53 21.08
N GLY A 147 21.29 31.70 22.33
CA GLY A 147 20.92 30.78 23.41
C GLY A 147 21.68 29.44 23.42
N GLY A 148 22.72 29.27 22.59
CA GLY A 148 23.55 28.06 22.62
C GLY A 148 22.86 26.81 22.07
N VAL A 149 21.75 26.97 21.35
CA VAL A 149 21.01 25.84 20.77
C VAL A 149 21.73 25.30 19.54
N MET A 150 21.59 23.99 19.29
CA MET A 150 22.21 23.32 18.14
C MET A 150 21.55 23.70 16.81
N MET A 151 20.22 23.89 16.80
CA MET A 151 19.48 24.13 15.56
C MET A 151 18.35 25.12 15.76
N THR A 152 18.13 25.98 14.77
CA THR A 152 16.94 26.85 14.67
C THR A 152 16.38 26.80 13.26
N LYS A 153 15.05 26.83 13.15
CA LYS A 153 14.37 27.03 11.89
C LYS A 153 14.09 28.52 11.73
N GLU A 154 14.58 29.10 10.63
CA GLU A 154 14.40 30.50 10.29
C GLU A 154 13.58 30.61 9.00
N HIS A 155 12.53 31.43 9.05
CA HIS A 155 11.76 31.78 7.86
C HIS A 155 12.37 33.05 7.25
N LEU A 156 13.08 32.92 6.13
CA LEU A 156 13.61 34.06 5.39
C LEU A 156 12.67 34.42 4.25
N THR A 157 12.76 35.64 3.75
CA THR A 157 12.01 36.10 2.57
C THR A 157 12.30 35.27 1.32
N THR A 158 13.45 34.58 1.27
CA THR A 158 13.89 33.69 0.19
C THR A 158 13.54 32.22 0.44
N GLY A 159 12.95 31.87 1.60
CA GLY A 159 12.55 30.52 1.96
C GLY A 159 12.96 30.11 3.38
N ASP A 160 12.46 28.95 3.81
CA ASP A 160 12.84 28.34 5.09
C ASP A 160 14.28 27.82 5.04
N VAL A 161 15.08 28.18 6.04
CA VAL A 161 16.44 27.67 6.24
C VAL A 161 16.54 27.09 7.65
N VAL A 162 17.28 26.00 7.79
CA VAL A 162 17.64 25.46 9.11
C VAL A 162 19.10 25.80 9.37
N ARG A 163 19.36 26.61 10.40
CA ARG A 163 20.73 26.88 10.84
C ARG A 163 21.15 25.84 11.86
N VAL A 164 22.39 25.38 11.74
CA VAL A 164 22.99 24.36 12.59
C VAL A 164 24.29 24.90 13.15
N ALA A 165 24.42 24.94 14.47
CA ALA A 165 25.67 25.27 15.14
C ALA A 165 26.23 24.00 15.81
N CYS A 166 27.54 23.79 15.66
CA CYS A 166 28.27 22.73 16.34
C CYS A 166 29.11 23.37 17.44
N TYR A 167 28.76 23.10 18.70
CA TYR A 167 29.52 23.60 19.84
C TYR A 167 30.59 22.59 20.23
N PRO A 168 31.77 23.05 20.69
CA PRO A 168 32.78 22.14 21.22
C PRO A 168 32.26 21.37 22.44
N ALA A 169 32.83 20.17 22.63
CA ALA A 169 32.52 19.28 23.74
C ALA A 169 32.99 19.83 25.09
#